data_AF-A0A3N9NET9-F1
#
_entry.id   AF-A0A3N9NET9-F1
#
_cell.length_a   1.000
_cell.length_b   1.000
_cell.length_c   1.000
_cell.angle_alpha   90.00
_cell.angle_beta   90.00
_cell.angle_gamma   90.00
#
_symmetry.space_group_name_H-M   'P 1'
#
loop_
_entity.id
_entity.type
_entity.pdbx_description
1 polymer ?
#
loop_
_entity_poly.entity_id
_entity_poly.type
_entity_poly.pdbx_seq_one_letter_code
_entity_poly.pdbx_strand_id
1 'polypeptide(L)'
;MVWLSWYKSAAFCVWVGGRLPTEAEWAAGRGEQKYPWGNSEPTKDKANYRETGLMRTAPFGIFPEGATPDGLLDMAGNVWEWCEDWLNERE
;
A
#
# COMPACT_ATOMS: atom_id res chain seq x y z
N MET A 1 0.66 -2.04 -10.97
CA MET A 1 1.48 -2.94 -11.83
C MET A 1 2.09 -4.00 -10.94
N VAL A 2 2.36 -5.21 -11.45
CA VAL A 2 2.98 -6.31 -10.68
C VAL A 2 4.27 -6.79 -11.36
N TRP A 3 5.12 -7.51 -10.62
CA TRP A 3 6.40 -8.08 -11.10
C TRP A 3 7.44 -7.04 -11.55
N LEU A 4 7.47 -5.89 -10.87
CA LEU A 4 8.51 -4.88 -11.06
C LEU A 4 9.58 -5.00 -9.98
N SER A 5 10.84 -4.94 -10.40
CA SER A 5 11.96 -4.69 -9.48
C SER A 5 11.94 -3.24 -9.01
N TRP A 6 12.56 -2.98 -7.87
CA TRP A 6 12.78 -1.62 -7.35
C TRP A 6 13.25 -0.63 -8.42
N TYR A 7 14.28 -0.99 -9.21
CA TYR A 7 14.81 -0.13 -10.28
C TYR A 7 13.78 0.27 -11.34
N LYS A 8 12.84 -0.62 -11.69
CA LYS A 8 11.80 -0.34 -12.68
C LYS A 8 10.75 0.60 -12.09
N SER A 9 10.39 0.39 -10.83
CA SER A 9 9.47 1.26 -10.10
C SER A 9 10.04 2.67 -9.97
N ALA A 10 11.31 2.79 -9.53
CA ALA A 10 12.00 4.07 -9.42
C ALA A 10 12.11 4.81 -10.77
N ALA A 11 12.52 4.11 -11.83
CA ALA A 11 12.60 4.69 -13.17
C ALA A 11 11.24 5.21 -13.68
N PHE A 12 10.16 4.47 -13.40
CA PHE A 12 8.80 4.91 -13.74
C PHE A 12 8.40 6.17 -12.97
N CYS A 13 8.64 6.23 -11.66
CA CYS A 13 8.36 7.41 -10.85
C CYS A 13 9.09 8.65 -11.40
N VAL A 14 10.39 8.52 -11.72
CA VAL A 14 11.17 9.61 -12.32
C VAL A 14 10.59 10.02 -13.68
N TRP A 15 10.19 9.06 -14.51
CA TRP A 15 9.58 9.35 -15.82
C TRP A 15 8.30 10.17 -15.73
N VAL A 16 7.47 9.94 -14.70
CA VAL A 16 6.25 10.75 -14.44
C VAL A 16 6.51 12.03 -13.65
N GLY A 17 7.78 12.36 -13.34
CA GLY A 17 8.16 13.56 -12.58
C GLY A 17 8.04 13.44 -11.06
N GLY A 18 7.93 12.21 -10.53
CA GLY A 18 7.90 11.90 -9.11
C GLY A 18 9.12 11.11 -8.63
N ARG A 19 9.00 10.51 -7.45
CA ARG A 19 9.95 9.55 -6.86
C ARG A 19 9.19 8.46 -6.11
N LEU A 20 9.88 7.40 -5.70
CA LEU A 20 9.33 6.48 -4.71
C LEU A 20 9.19 7.21 -3.36
N PRO A 21 8.15 6.93 -2.56
CA PRO A 21 8.07 7.43 -1.20
C PRO A 21 9.18 6.81 -0.34
N THR A 22 9.58 7.47 0.75
CA THR A 22 10.32 6.78 1.81
C THR A 22 9.38 5.90 2.63
N GLU A 23 9.89 4.90 3.36
CA GLU A 23 9.09 4.08 4.28
C GLU A 23 8.37 4.95 5.32
N ALA A 24 9.05 5.99 5.82
CA ALA A 24 8.47 6.98 6.72
C ALA A 24 7.30 7.76 6.08
N GLU A 25 7.42 8.18 4.82
CA GLU A 25 6.33 8.86 4.10
C GLU A 25 5.16 7.92 3.82
N TRP A 26 5.46 6.67 3.46
CA TRP A 26 4.46 5.64 3.25
C TRP A 26 3.69 5.32 4.55
N ALA A 27 4.41 5.17 5.66
CA ALA A 27 3.83 4.95 6.99
C ALA A 27 3.02 6.15 7.48
N ALA A 28 3.46 7.38 7.22
CA ALA A 28 2.70 8.59 7.52
C ALA A 28 1.37 8.61 6.76
N GLY A 29 1.36 8.18 5.49
CA GLY A 29 0.13 8.01 4.72
C GLY A 29 -0.78 6.93 5.29
N ARG A 30 -0.23 5.78 5.70
CA ARG A 30 -0.98 4.68 6.35
C ARG A 30 -1.62 5.13 7.67
N GLY A 31 -0.96 6.03 8.38
CA GLY A 31 -1.35 6.50 9.72
C GLY A 31 -0.87 5.57 10.83
N GLU A 32 -1.06 6.00 12.08
CA GLU A 32 -0.52 5.35 13.29
C GLU A 32 -1.41 4.22 13.85
N GLN A 33 -2.61 4.04 13.29
CA GLN A 33 -3.58 3.05 13.77
C GLN A 33 -3.12 1.61 13.43
N LYS A 34 -3.79 0.60 14.00
CA LYS A 34 -3.48 -0.82 13.72
C LYS A 34 -3.63 -1.16 12.23
N TYR A 35 -4.62 -0.59 11.56
CA TYR A 35 -4.85 -0.70 10.12
C TYR A 35 -5.13 0.69 9.53
N PRO A 36 -5.03 0.89 8.21
CA PRO A 36 -5.30 2.19 7.57
C PRO A 36 -6.66 2.79 7.98
N TRP A 37 -7.70 1.96 8.05
CA TRP A 37 -9.07 2.33 8.43
C TRP A 37 -9.32 2.35 9.96
N GLY A 38 -8.30 2.21 10.79
CA GLY A 38 -8.42 2.20 12.25
C GLY A 38 -8.18 0.85 12.91
N ASN A 39 -8.82 0.62 14.07
CA ASN A 39 -8.50 -0.51 14.95
C ASN A 39 -9.43 -1.72 14.83
N SER A 40 -10.46 -1.63 13.98
CA SER A 40 -11.33 -2.77 13.67
C SER A 40 -10.59 -3.81 12.83
N GLU A 41 -10.81 -5.09 13.11
CA GLU A 41 -10.22 -6.18 12.33
C GLU A 41 -10.55 -6.09 10.82
N PRO A 42 -9.64 -6.57 9.95
CA PRO A 42 -9.84 -6.58 8.51
C PRO A 42 -11.03 -7.44 8.14
N THR A 43 -11.83 -6.92 7.22
CA THR A 43 -12.91 -7.65 6.56
C THR A 43 -12.65 -7.68 5.06
N LYS A 44 -13.40 -8.53 4.34
CA LYS A 44 -13.24 -8.69 2.88
C LYS A 44 -13.58 -7.41 2.10
N ASP A 45 -14.27 -6.47 2.72
CA ASP A 45 -14.67 -5.18 2.12
C ASP A 45 -13.63 -4.07 2.32
N LYS A 46 -12.59 -4.32 3.14
CA LYS A 46 -11.58 -3.34 3.51
C LYS A 46 -10.23 -3.53 2.84
N ALA A 47 -9.90 -4.74 2.43
CA ALA A 47 -8.62 -5.03 1.79
C ALA A 47 -8.69 -6.31 0.96
N ASN A 48 -7.75 -6.43 0.02
CA ASN A 48 -7.47 -7.69 -0.66
C ASN A 48 -6.34 -8.45 0.02
N TYR A 49 -6.68 -9.45 0.84
CA TYR A 49 -5.74 -10.30 1.56
C TYR A 49 -6.17 -11.76 1.47
N ARG A 50 -5.46 -12.68 2.13
CA ARG A 50 -5.66 -14.13 1.98
C ARG A 50 -7.12 -14.55 2.20
N GLU A 51 -7.78 -13.99 3.21
CA GLU A 51 -9.13 -14.33 3.61
C GLU A 51 -10.20 -13.70 2.69
N THR A 52 -9.86 -12.64 1.95
CA THR A 52 -10.71 -12.09 0.88
C THR A 52 -10.96 -13.14 -0.21
N GLY A 53 -9.99 -14.02 -0.46
CA GLY A 53 -10.14 -15.19 -1.34
C GLY A 53 -10.11 -14.86 -2.83
N LEU A 54 -9.74 -13.64 -3.23
CA LEU A 54 -9.61 -13.27 -4.64
C LEU A 54 -8.45 -13.99 -5.33
N MET A 55 -7.40 -14.34 -4.58
CA MET A 55 -6.21 -15.07 -5.06
C MET A 55 -5.51 -14.41 -6.27
N ARG A 56 -5.73 -13.11 -6.44
CA ARG A 56 -5.19 -12.26 -7.51
C ARG A 56 -5.27 -10.80 -7.08
N THR A 57 -4.63 -9.90 -7.83
CA THR A 57 -4.79 -8.45 -7.64
C THR A 57 -6.21 -8.00 -7.93
N ALA A 58 -6.69 -7.03 -7.18
CA ALA A 58 -7.95 -6.35 -7.42
C ALA A 58 -7.70 -4.98 -8.10
N PRO A 59 -8.67 -4.47 -8.88
CA PRO A 59 -8.64 -3.09 -9.35
C PRO A 59 -8.49 -2.10 -8.18
N PHE A 60 -7.78 -1.01 -8.42
CA PHE A 60 -7.59 0.05 -7.42
C PHE A 60 -8.94 0.63 -6.97
N GLY A 61 -9.07 0.87 -5.67
CA GLY A 61 -10.18 1.61 -5.08
C GLY A 61 -11.50 0.85 -4.94
N ILE A 62 -11.50 -0.47 -5.13
CA ILE A 62 -12.73 -1.30 -4.94
C ILE A 62 -13.02 -1.61 -3.47
N PHE A 63 -12.11 -1.28 -2.55
CA PHE A 63 -12.27 -1.43 -1.10
C PHE A 63 -12.32 -0.06 -0.41
N PRO A 64 -13.38 0.76 -0.63
CA PRO A 64 -13.44 2.11 -0.09
C PRO A 64 -13.50 2.16 1.44
N GLU A 65 -14.00 1.11 2.10
CA GLU A 65 -13.98 0.99 3.57
C GLU A 65 -12.58 0.76 4.13
N GLY A 66 -11.61 0.45 3.26
CA GLY A 66 -10.20 0.30 3.58
C GLY A 66 -9.42 1.62 3.63
N ALA A 67 -10.08 2.75 3.37
CA ALA A 67 -9.41 4.04 3.28
C ALA A 67 -8.81 4.48 4.62
N THR A 68 -7.72 5.25 4.54
CA THR A 68 -7.24 6.05 5.69
C THR A 68 -8.24 7.17 6.00
N PRO A 69 -8.16 7.81 7.19
CA PRO A 69 -8.95 9.01 7.49
C PRO A 69 -8.80 10.13 6.44
N ASP A 70 -7.63 10.21 5.79
CA ASP A 70 -7.31 11.17 4.74
C ASP A 70 -7.73 10.70 3.33
N GLY A 71 -8.35 9.52 3.23
CA GLY A 71 -8.89 8.99 1.98
C GLY A 71 -7.89 8.22 1.11
N LEU A 72 -6.70 7.87 1.62
CA LEU A 72 -5.77 7.02 0.88
C LEU A 72 -6.30 5.59 0.85
N LEU A 73 -6.31 4.99 -0.33
CA LEU A 73 -6.88 3.66 -0.60
C LEU A 73 -5.79 2.63 -0.83
N ASP A 74 -6.16 1.35 -0.63
CA ASP A 74 -5.30 0.18 -0.91
C ASP A 74 -3.94 0.16 -0.19
N MET A 75 -3.78 0.97 0.86
CA MET A 75 -2.59 0.97 1.74
C MET A 75 -2.37 -0.38 2.47
N ALA A 76 -3.38 -1.27 2.47
CA ALA A 76 -3.28 -2.62 3.02
C ALA A 76 -3.70 -3.68 2.00
N GLY A 77 -2.83 -4.67 1.80
CA GLY A 77 -3.08 -5.80 0.91
C GLY A 77 -2.85 -5.48 -0.56
N ASN A 78 -3.48 -6.27 -1.44
CA ASN A 78 -3.40 -6.20 -2.89
C ASN A 78 -2.00 -6.47 -3.49
N VAL A 79 -1.07 -5.52 -3.35
CA VAL A 79 0.31 -5.60 -3.84
C VAL A 79 1.26 -4.94 -2.84
N TRP A 80 2.51 -5.39 -2.82
CA TRP A 80 3.56 -4.65 -2.12
C TRP A 80 3.92 -3.38 -2.88
N GLU A 81 4.16 -2.31 -2.13
CA GLU A 81 4.57 -1.01 -2.65
C GLU A 81 6.05 -0.78 -2.32
N TRP A 82 6.85 -0.44 -3.33
CA TRP A 82 8.28 -0.20 -3.15
C TRP A 82 8.52 1.19 -2.53
N CYS A 83 9.34 1.24 -1.47
CA CYS A 83 9.87 2.49 -0.92
C CYS A 83 11.28 2.77 -1.44
N GLU A 84 11.72 4.02 -1.34
CA GLU A 84 13.02 4.51 -1.80
C GLU A 84 14.19 3.92 -1.00
N ASP A 85 13.97 3.69 0.29
CA ASP A 85 14.96 3.29 1.26
C ASP A 85 15.11 1.78 1.41
N TRP A 86 16.27 1.39 1.94
CA TRP A 86 16.55 0.01 2.30
C TRP A 86 15.79 -0.36 3.57
N LEU A 87 15.36 -1.62 3.65
CA LEU A 87 14.79 -2.17 4.87
C LEU A 87 15.77 -1.95 6.03
N ASN A 88 15.35 -1.13 6.99
CA ASN A 88 16.06 -1.01 8.25
C ASN A 88 15.48 -2.05 9.19
N GLU A 89 16.27 -3.06 9.58
CA GLU A 89 15.85 -4.16 10.47
C GLU A 89 15.53 -3.72 11.93
N ARG A 90 15.30 -2.42 12.18
CA ARG A 90 15.22 -1.81 13.52
C ARG A 90 13.87 -1.17 13.87
N GLU A 91 12.84 -1.41 13.09
CA GLU A 91 11.45 -1.01 13.42
C GLU A 91 10.56 -2.22 13.69
#